data_AF-A0A930G0F6-F1
#
_entry.id   AF-A0A930G0F6-F1
#
_cell.length_a   1.000
_cell.length_b   1.000
_cell.length_c   1.000
_cell.angle_alpha   90.00
_cell.angle_beta   90.00
_cell.angle_gamma   90.00
#
_symmetry.space_group_name_H-M   'P 1'
#
loop_
_entity.id
_entity.type
_entity.pdbx_description
1 polymer ?
#
loop_
_entity_poly.entity_id
_entity_poly.type
_entity_poly.pdbx_seq_one_letter_code
_entity_poly.pdbx_strand_id
1 'polypeptide(L)'
;DLLTAAKGTFDAQLTAFELISETALSLVLHHIPGASRPSGVSPWYVLAEFSDADPETVEQWLAARLADGAVMDGTLARSEAQVRQLWALRETISEAQKIEGVSIKHDIAVPVSRIPEFLHRADTALSEAYPGIRIVAFGHVGDGNLHYNLSKADAQDNAAFMAAQPRVNLLVHDLVHALNGSISAEHGLGQLKREEILRYKSPVEMALMRSIKQALDPAGLMNPGKLI
;
A
#
# COMPACT_ATOMS: atom_id res chain seq x y z
N ASP A 1 12.78 -9.20 -6.22
CA ASP A 1 13.64 -9.40 -7.41
C ASP A 1 13.37 -8.41 -8.53
N LEU A 2 12.13 -8.28 -9.03
CA LEU A 2 11.82 -7.37 -10.13
C LEU A 2 12.22 -5.91 -9.87
N LEU A 3 11.91 -5.37 -8.68
CA LEU A 3 12.34 -4.02 -8.27
C LEU A 3 13.87 -3.88 -8.22
N THR A 4 14.58 -4.88 -7.70
CA THR A 4 16.05 -4.88 -7.65
C THR A 4 16.64 -4.88 -9.05
N ALA A 5 16.07 -5.65 -9.97
CA ALA A 5 16.48 -5.66 -11.37
C ALA A 5 16.21 -4.32 -12.06
N ALA A 6 15.07 -3.67 -11.79
CA ALA A 6 14.77 -2.33 -12.31
C ALA A 6 15.77 -1.30 -11.77
N LYS A 7 16.02 -1.28 -10.46
CA LYS A 7 17.02 -0.39 -9.83
C LYS A 7 18.42 -0.61 -10.39
N GLY A 8 18.81 -1.86 -10.65
CA GLY A 8 20.12 -2.18 -11.24
C GLY A 8 20.31 -1.67 -12.67
N THR A 9 19.23 -1.55 -13.46
CA THR A 9 19.29 -1.05 -14.84
C THR A 9 19.11 0.46 -14.94
N PHE A 10 18.18 1.03 -14.17
CA PHE A 10 17.73 2.41 -14.35
C PHE A 10 18.16 3.36 -13.23
N ASP A 11 18.55 2.84 -12.06
CA ASP A 11 18.95 3.64 -10.89
C ASP A 11 18.00 4.82 -10.62
N ALA A 12 18.49 6.07 -10.70
CA ALA A 12 17.70 7.28 -10.49
C ALA A 12 16.62 7.55 -11.55
N GLN A 13 16.69 6.88 -12.72
CA GLN A 13 15.66 6.99 -13.74
C GLN A 13 14.40 6.20 -13.34
N LEU A 14 14.47 5.23 -12.42
CA LEU A 14 13.28 4.58 -11.87
C LEU A 14 12.63 5.50 -10.83
N THR A 15 11.54 6.17 -11.22
CA THR A 15 10.90 7.20 -10.40
C THR A 15 9.63 6.74 -9.68
N ALA A 16 8.98 5.68 -10.16
CA ALA A 16 7.87 5.03 -9.47
C ALA A 16 7.90 3.51 -9.63
N PHE A 17 7.47 2.79 -8.59
CA PHE A 17 7.28 1.35 -8.63
C PHE A 17 6.17 0.94 -7.67
N GLU A 18 4.97 0.81 -8.21
CA GLU A 18 3.73 0.55 -7.49
C GLU A 18 3.36 -0.92 -7.59
N LEU A 19 2.89 -1.51 -6.49
CA LEU A 19 2.22 -2.81 -6.47
C LEU A 19 0.72 -2.62 -6.41
N ILE A 20 -0.02 -3.42 -7.17
CA ILE A 20 -1.49 -3.39 -7.19
C ILE A 20 -1.98 -4.84 -7.19
N SER A 21 -2.79 -5.22 -6.21
CA SER A 21 -3.45 -6.53 -6.19
C SER A 21 -4.56 -6.62 -7.25
N GLU A 22 -4.87 -7.83 -7.71
CA GLU A 22 -6.02 -8.06 -8.61
C GLU A 22 -7.33 -7.55 -8.02
N THR A 23 -7.53 -7.70 -6.70
CA THR A 23 -8.70 -7.18 -6.00
C THR A 23 -8.79 -5.65 -6.15
N ALA A 24 -7.66 -4.94 -6.00
CA ALA A 24 -7.62 -3.49 -6.15
C ALA A 24 -7.96 -3.05 -7.59
N LEU A 25 -7.32 -3.67 -8.58
CA LEU A 25 -7.57 -3.36 -9.99
C LEU A 25 -9.00 -3.71 -10.40
N SER A 26 -9.55 -4.83 -9.93
CA SER A 26 -10.93 -5.24 -10.19
C SER A 26 -11.95 -4.21 -9.70
N LEU A 27 -11.73 -3.61 -8.53
CA LEU A 27 -12.61 -2.55 -8.03
C LEU A 27 -12.56 -1.31 -8.94
N VAL A 28 -11.37 -0.93 -9.42
CA VAL A 28 -11.22 0.18 -10.37
C VAL A 28 -11.96 -0.13 -11.66
N LEU A 29 -11.76 -1.31 -12.25
CA LEU A 29 -12.44 -1.71 -13.48
C LEU A 29 -13.97 -1.80 -13.32
N HIS A 30 -14.46 -2.09 -12.12
CA HIS A 30 -15.89 -2.15 -11.84
C HIS A 30 -16.52 -0.76 -11.67
N HIS A 31 -15.85 0.14 -10.94
CA HIS A 31 -16.46 1.40 -10.48
C HIS A 31 -16.04 2.63 -11.28
N ILE A 32 -14.89 2.61 -11.96
CA ILE A 32 -14.33 3.79 -12.63
C ILE A 32 -14.65 3.73 -14.13
N PRO A 33 -15.51 4.64 -14.65
CA PRO A 33 -15.90 4.62 -16.05
C PRO A 33 -14.70 4.78 -16.98
N GLY A 34 -14.63 3.94 -18.02
CA GLY A 34 -13.56 3.98 -19.01
C GLY A 34 -12.23 3.36 -18.56
N ALA A 35 -12.14 2.85 -17.33
CA ALA A 35 -11.01 2.03 -16.91
C ALA A 35 -10.94 0.75 -17.74
N SER A 36 -9.74 0.40 -18.19
CA SER A 36 -9.50 -0.81 -18.98
C SER A 36 -8.27 -1.54 -18.45
N ARG A 37 -8.31 -2.86 -18.49
CA ARG A 37 -7.22 -3.68 -18.01
C ARG A 37 -6.02 -3.54 -18.96
N PRO A 38 -4.81 -3.26 -18.46
CA PRO A 38 -3.65 -3.01 -19.31
C PRO A 38 -3.08 -4.30 -19.91
N SER A 39 -3.28 -5.45 -19.27
CA SER A 39 -2.73 -6.76 -19.65
C SER A 39 -3.67 -7.91 -19.24
N GLY A 40 -3.23 -9.16 -19.34
CA GLY A 40 -3.95 -10.33 -18.83
C GLY A 40 -4.27 -10.29 -17.33
N VAL A 41 -5.15 -11.19 -16.89
CA VAL A 41 -5.45 -11.37 -15.45
C VAL A 41 -4.24 -11.96 -14.74
N SER A 42 -3.85 -11.36 -13.61
CA SER A 42 -2.72 -11.74 -12.78
C SER A 42 -3.08 -11.46 -11.32
N PRO A 43 -2.62 -12.24 -10.33
CA PRO A 43 -2.85 -11.92 -8.92
C PRO A 43 -2.25 -10.56 -8.50
N TRP A 44 -1.17 -10.14 -9.18
CA TRP A 44 -0.44 -8.91 -8.89
C TRP A 44 -0.05 -8.18 -10.17
N TYR A 45 -0.07 -6.85 -10.09
CA TYR A 45 0.36 -5.92 -11.12
C TYR A 45 1.45 -5.01 -10.57
N VAL A 46 2.35 -4.60 -11.46
CA VAL A 46 3.33 -3.56 -11.19
C VAL A 46 3.12 -2.43 -12.18
N LEU A 47 3.03 -1.20 -11.67
CA LEU A 47 3.15 0.02 -12.47
C LEU A 47 4.52 0.63 -12.16
N ALA A 48 5.39 0.68 -13.17
CA ALA A 48 6.71 1.28 -13.07
C ALA A 48 6.82 2.49 -13.98
N GLU A 49 7.42 3.57 -13.48
CA GLU A 49 7.72 4.77 -14.26
C GLU A 49 9.22 4.97 -14.35
N PHE A 50 9.67 5.30 -15.57
CA PHE A 50 11.07 5.57 -15.87
C PHE A 50 11.20 6.96 -16.48
N SER A 51 11.72 7.93 -15.70
CA SER A 51 11.92 9.30 -16.16
C SER A 51 13.29 9.44 -16.83
N ASP A 52 13.31 10.14 -17.97
CA ASP A 52 14.52 10.37 -18.79
C ASP A 52 15.25 9.08 -19.23
N ALA A 53 14.59 7.92 -19.17
CA ALA A 53 15.10 6.66 -19.66
C ALA A 53 14.90 6.55 -21.18
N ASP A 54 15.86 5.93 -21.86
CA ASP A 54 15.72 5.59 -23.27
C ASP A 54 14.58 4.56 -23.44
N PRO A 55 13.54 4.82 -24.26
CA PRO A 55 12.41 3.92 -24.43
C PRO A 55 12.81 2.53 -24.93
N GLU A 56 13.86 2.43 -25.76
CA GLU A 56 14.36 1.14 -26.25
C GLU A 56 14.95 0.30 -25.11
N THR A 57 15.69 0.94 -24.20
CA THR A 57 16.21 0.29 -22.98
C THR A 57 15.08 -0.24 -22.08
N VAL A 58 13.99 0.53 -21.89
CA VAL A 58 12.81 0.08 -21.12
C VAL A 58 12.13 -1.13 -21.79
N GLU A 59 11.97 -1.08 -23.10
CA GLU A 59 11.39 -2.17 -23.88
C GLU A 59 12.23 -3.45 -23.83
N GLN A 60 13.55 -3.33 -24.01
CA GLN A 60 14.48 -4.46 -23.88
C GLN A 60 14.47 -5.06 -22.47
N TRP A 61 14.40 -4.22 -21.43
CA TRP A 61 14.30 -4.68 -20.05
C TRP A 61 13.00 -5.46 -19.82
N LEU A 62 11.86 -4.95 -20.28
CA LEU A 62 10.57 -5.64 -20.16
C LEU A 62 10.57 -6.97 -20.94
N ALA A 63 11.11 -6.96 -22.17
CA ALA A 63 11.24 -8.17 -22.98
C ALA A 63 12.08 -9.25 -22.29
N ALA A 64 13.18 -8.86 -21.62
CA ALA A 64 14.00 -9.80 -20.85
C ALA A 64 13.23 -10.40 -19.65
N ARG A 65 12.41 -9.59 -18.95
CA ARG A 65 11.57 -10.05 -17.82
C ARG A 65 10.41 -10.95 -18.26
N LEU A 66 9.92 -10.77 -19.49
CA LEU A 66 8.96 -11.69 -20.10
C LEU A 66 9.64 -13.02 -20.46
N ALA A 67 10.85 -12.95 -21.03
CA ALA A 67 11.59 -14.14 -21.47
C ALA A 67 12.07 -15.03 -20.29
N ASP A 68 12.42 -14.43 -19.15
CA ASP A 68 12.83 -15.16 -17.94
C ASP A 68 11.64 -15.58 -17.05
N GLY A 69 10.40 -15.19 -17.42
CA GLY A 69 9.18 -15.55 -16.71
C GLY A 69 8.92 -14.77 -15.43
N ALA A 70 9.73 -13.74 -15.10
CA ALA A 70 9.46 -12.86 -13.96
C ALA A 70 8.23 -11.97 -14.18
N VAL A 71 7.87 -11.70 -15.43
CA VAL A 71 6.66 -11.00 -15.84
C VAL A 71 5.90 -11.89 -16.82
N MET A 72 4.59 -12.03 -16.64
CA MET A 72 3.75 -12.89 -17.48
C MET A 72 3.21 -12.18 -18.72
N ASP A 73 2.90 -10.89 -18.58
CA ASP A 73 2.36 -10.03 -19.62
C ASP A 73 2.64 -8.57 -19.22
N GLY A 74 2.75 -7.67 -20.20
CA GLY A 74 3.13 -6.28 -19.95
C GLY A 74 2.77 -5.35 -21.09
N THR A 75 2.42 -4.12 -20.71
CA THR A 75 2.06 -3.05 -21.65
C THR A 75 2.95 -1.84 -21.41
N LEU A 76 3.62 -1.39 -22.46
CA LEU A 76 4.45 -0.20 -22.45
C LEU A 76 3.67 0.96 -23.07
N ALA A 77 3.50 2.05 -22.32
CA ALA A 77 2.89 3.27 -22.85
C ALA A 77 3.79 3.89 -23.94
N ARG A 78 3.19 4.25 -25.07
CA ARG A 78 3.84 4.90 -26.22
C ARG A 78 3.37 6.34 -26.44
N SER A 79 2.55 6.86 -25.52
CA SER A 79 2.06 8.23 -25.56
C SER A 79 1.70 8.72 -24.16
N GLU A 80 1.74 10.04 -23.97
CA GLU A 80 1.28 10.72 -22.75
C GLU A 80 -0.16 10.37 -22.37
N ALA A 81 -1.02 10.12 -23.36
CA ALA A 81 -2.39 9.68 -23.11
C ALA A 81 -2.44 8.29 -22.45
N GLN A 82 -1.61 7.36 -22.91
CA GLN A 82 -1.50 6.02 -22.32
C GLN A 82 -0.84 6.06 -20.94
N VAL A 83 0.17 6.92 -20.73
CA VAL A 83 0.78 7.15 -19.40
C VAL A 83 -0.30 7.56 -18.39
N ARG A 84 -1.11 8.58 -18.73
CA ARG A 84 -2.23 9.01 -17.87
C ARG A 84 -3.26 7.92 -17.64
N GLN A 85 -3.58 7.11 -18.64
CA GLN A 85 -4.52 6.00 -18.49
C GLN A 85 -4.00 4.93 -17.51
N LEU A 86 -2.72 4.58 -17.58
CA LEU A 86 -2.11 3.62 -16.66
C LEU A 86 -2.05 4.17 -15.23
N TRP A 87 -1.64 5.42 -15.06
CA TRP A 87 -1.62 6.08 -13.74
C TRP A 87 -3.01 6.21 -13.14
N ALA A 88 -4.03 6.52 -13.96
CA ALA A 88 -5.41 6.60 -13.49
C ALA A 88 -5.87 5.28 -12.83
N LEU A 89 -5.41 4.12 -13.31
CA LEU A 89 -5.72 2.83 -12.67
C LEU A 89 -5.20 2.74 -11.24
N ARG A 90 -4.03 3.33 -10.95
CA ARG A 90 -3.40 3.35 -9.63
C ARG A 90 -3.97 4.44 -8.73
N GLU A 91 -4.19 5.63 -9.26
CA GLU A 91 -4.62 6.81 -8.50
C GLU A 91 -6.08 6.70 -8.06
N THR A 92 -6.93 6.04 -8.86
CA THR A 92 -8.37 5.90 -8.58
C THR A 92 -8.74 4.71 -7.70
N ILE A 93 -7.77 3.91 -7.21
CA ILE A 93 -8.05 2.77 -6.31
C ILE A 93 -8.81 3.24 -5.06
N SER A 94 -8.35 4.32 -4.42
CA SER A 94 -8.99 4.86 -3.21
C SER A 94 -10.41 5.35 -3.46
N GLU A 95 -10.69 5.88 -4.65
CA GLU A 95 -12.03 6.29 -5.08
C GLU A 95 -12.93 5.07 -5.31
N ALA A 96 -12.45 4.08 -6.07
CA ALA A 96 -13.18 2.83 -6.33
C ALA A 96 -13.55 2.12 -5.02
N GLN A 97 -12.63 2.07 -4.05
CA GLN A 97 -12.91 1.51 -2.72
C GLN A 97 -13.96 2.30 -1.95
N LYS A 98 -13.99 3.63 -2.08
CA LYS A 98 -14.99 4.48 -1.41
C LYS A 98 -16.39 4.24 -1.98
N ILE A 99 -16.50 4.03 -3.29
CA ILE A 99 -17.76 3.69 -3.98
C ILE A 99 -18.24 2.31 -3.53
N GLU A 100 -17.32 1.34 -3.46
CA GLU A 100 -17.60 -0.04 -3.04
C GLU A 100 -18.16 -0.13 -1.61
N GLY A 101 -17.67 0.68 -0.67
CA GLY A 101 -18.23 0.77 0.67
C GLY A 101 -17.20 1.04 1.78
N VAL A 102 -17.66 0.94 3.03
CA VAL A 102 -16.78 1.19 4.19
C VAL A 102 -15.74 0.06 4.35
N SER A 103 -14.52 0.44 4.73
CA SER A 103 -13.40 -0.46 4.91
C SER A 103 -12.54 -0.04 6.10
N ILE A 104 -11.87 -1.01 6.71
CA ILE A 104 -10.81 -0.75 7.69
C ILE A 104 -9.52 -0.53 6.90
N LYS A 105 -8.92 0.66 7.06
CA LYS A 105 -7.75 1.08 6.28
C LYS A 105 -6.48 1.00 7.10
N HIS A 106 -5.44 0.45 6.49
CA HIS A 106 -4.08 0.46 7.05
C HIS A 106 -3.14 1.14 6.07
N ASP A 107 -2.32 2.03 6.61
CA ASP A 107 -1.21 2.67 5.92
C ASP A 107 0.04 2.30 6.69
N ILE A 108 0.78 1.33 6.16
CA ILE A 108 1.87 0.65 6.86
C ILE A 108 3.11 0.60 5.97
N ALA A 109 4.26 0.40 6.59
CA ALA A 109 5.49 0.09 5.87
C ALA A 109 6.17 -1.12 6.49
N VAL A 110 6.79 -1.96 5.66
CA VAL A 110 7.70 -3.02 6.08
C VAL A 110 8.97 -2.94 5.23
N PRO A 111 10.12 -3.50 5.66
CA PRO A 111 11.28 -3.60 4.78
C PRO A 111 10.87 -4.22 3.44
N VAL A 112 11.31 -3.65 2.32
CA VAL A 112 10.90 -4.06 0.96
C VAL A 112 11.04 -5.56 0.74
N SER A 113 12.12 -6.17 1.25
CA SER A 113 12.36 -7.62 1.16
C SER A 113 11.36 -8.48 1.95
N ARG A 114 10.60 -7.89 2.87
CA ARG A 114 9.61 -8.56 3.73
C ARG A 114 8.17 -8.31 3.28
N ILE A 115 7.92 -7.53 2.22
CA ILE A 115 6.58 -7.34 1.65
C ILE A 115 5.89 -8.68 1.33
N PRO A 116 6.52 -9.64 0.61
CA PRO A 116 5.86 -10.90 0.30
C PRO A 116 5.50 -11.71 1.54
N GLU A 117 6.37 -11.69 2.57
CA GLU A 117 6.11 -12.38 3.83
C GLU A 117 4.96 -11.71 4.60
N PHE A 118 4.94 -10.38 4.65
CA PHE A 118 3.85 -9.63 5.28
C PHE A 118 2.51 -9.98 4.64
N LEU A 119 2.43 -9.87 3.31
CA LEU A 119 1.20 -10.17 2.56
C LEU A 119 0.74 -11.61 2.85
N HIS A 120 1.62 -12.60 2.73
CA HIS A 120 1.26 -13.99 2.99
C HIS A 120 0.75 -14.24 4.42
N ARG A 121 1.46 -13.72 5.44
CA ARG A 121 1.09 -13.92 6.85
C ARG A 121 -0.18 -13.18 7.22
N ALA A 122 -0.34 -11.94 6.75
CA ALA A 122 -1.51 -11.12 7.02
C ALA A 122 -2.75 -11.67 6.29
N ASP A 123 -2.64 -12.05 5.02
CA ASP A 123 -3.71 -12.68 4.24
C ASP A 123 -4.22 -13.94 4.93
N THR A 124 -3.31 -14.82 5.35
CA THR A 124 -3.64 -16.09 6.02
C THR A 124 -4.37 -15.83 7.35
N ALA A 125 -3.77 -15.02 8.23
CA ALA A 125 -4.34 -14.75 9.55
C ALA A 125 -5.70 -14.03 9.48
N LEU A 126 -5.88 -13.11 8.53
CA LEU A 126 -7.15 -12.41 8.33
C LEU A 126 -8.22 -13.33 7.74
N SER A 127 -7.86 -14.20 6.79
CA SER A 127 -8.80 -15.14 6.20
C SER A 127 -9.30 -16.17 7.22
N GLU A 128 -8.44 -16.63 8.11
CA GLU A 128 -8.80 -17.52 9.23
C GLU A 128 -9.70 -16.82 10.26
N ALA A 129 -9.34 -15.60 10.67
CA ALA A 129 -10.09 -14.86 11.68
C ALA A 129 -11.43 -14.28 11.17
N TYR A 130 -11.50 -13.97 9.87
CA TYR A 130 -12.63 -13.30 9.24
C TYR A 130 -12.96 -13.92 7.88
N PRO A 131 -13.59 -15.11 7.83
CA PRO A 131 -13.96 -15.76 6.57
C PRO A 131 -14.70 -14.81 5.60
N GLY A 132 -14.35 -14.88 4.32
CA GLY A 132 -14.87 -13.97 3.29
C GLY A 132 -14.34 -12.53 3.36
N ILE A 133 -13.22 -12.29 4.06
CA ILE A 133 -12.53 -11.01 3.99
C ILE A 133 -12.02 -10.75 2.58
N ARG A 134 -12.27 -9.55 2.09
CA ARG A 134 -11.69 -8.99 0.88
C ARG A 134 -10.54 -8.08 1.27
N ILE A 135 -9.36 -8.42 0.77
CA ILE A 135 -8.12 -7.70 1.02
C ILE A 135 -7.78 -6.92 -0.25
N VAL A 136 -7.63 -5.61 -0.09
CA VAL A 136 -7.26 -4.69 -1.15
C VAL A 136 -5.90 -4.11 -0.80
N ALA A 137 -4.85 -4.67 -1.40
CA ALA A 137 -3.46 -4.29 -1.18
C ALA A 137 -2.91 -3.55 -2.40
N PHE A 138 -2.29 -2.40 -2.17
CA PHE A 138 -1.58 -1.61 -3.17
C PHE A 138 -0.61 -0.64 -2.49
N GLY A 139 0.40 -0.13 -3.19
CA GLY A 139 1.27 0.92 -2.64
C GLY A 139 2.66 1.00 -3.26
N HIS A 140 3.46 1.90 -2.68
CA HIS A 140 4.81 2.24 -3.10
C HIS A 140 5.80 1.14 -2.64
N VAL A 141 6.15 0.20 -3.53
CA VAL A 141 7.09 -0.88 -3.17
C VAL A 141 8.51 -0.35 -2.99
N GLY A 142 8.82 0.76 -3.65
CA GLY A 142 10.16 1.36 -3.68
C GLY A 142 10.72 1.67 -2.29
N ASP A 143 9.85 2.04 -1.34
CA ASP A 143 10.17 2.43 0.03
C ASP A 143 9.54 1.51 1.11
N GLY A 144 8.71 0.55 0.71
CA GLY A 144 8.11 -0.43 1.62
C GLY A 144 6.68 -0.11 2.05
N ASN A 145 6.09 0.99 1.56
CA ASN A 145 4.74 1.42 1.89
C ASN A 145 3.66 0.52 1.26
N LEU A 146 2.67 0.12 2.04
CA LEU A 146 1.45 -0.55 1.58
C LEU A 146 0.21 0.09 2.18
N HIS A 147 -0.75 0.41 1.32
CA HIS A 147 -2.15 0.55 1.70
C HIS A 147 -2.78 -0.85 1.73
N TYR A 148 -3.19 -1.28 2.92
CA TYR A 148 -3.67 -2.63 3.18
C TYR A 148 -5.08 -2.58 3.76
N ASN A 149 -6.05 -2.47 2.86
CA ASN A 149 -7.42 -2.10 3.16
C ASN A 149 -8.33 -3.33 3.18
N LEU A 150 -9.20 -3.41 4.18
CA LEU A 150 -9.95 -4.61 4.52
C LEU A 150 -11.44 -4.33 4.52
N SER A 151 -12.19 -5.18 3.83
CA SER A 151 -13.65 -5.14 3.73
C SER A 151 -14.20 -6.56 3.61
N LYS A 152 -15.50 -6.73 3.63
CA LYS A 152 -16.21 -7.93 3.19
C LYS A 152 -16.55 -7.80 1.71
N ALA A 153 -16.71 -8.96 1.07
CA ALA A 153 -17.13 -9.04 -0.33
C ALA A 153 -18.54 -8.48 -0.53
N ASP A 154 -19.46 -8.75 0.41
CA ASP A 154 -20.77 -8.08 0.46
C ASP A 154 -20.64 -6.77 1.25
N ALA A 155 -21.02 -5.66 0.60
CA ALA A 155 -21.00 -4.34 1.20
C ALA A 155 -21.92 -4.22 2.43
N GLN A 156 -22.99 -5.03 2.52
CA GLN A 156 -23.94 -5.02 3.64
C GLN A 156 -23.29 -5.50 4.94
N ASP A 157 -22.34 -6.43 4.86
CA ASP A 157 -21.63 -6.97 6.02
C ASP A 157 -20.58 -6.02 6.58
N ASN A 158 -20.16 -5.01 5.81
CA ASN A 158 -19.10 -4.09 6.21
C ASN A 158 -19.47 -3.28 7.45
N ALA A 159 -20.73 -2.89 7.61
CA ALA A 159 -21.18 -2.13 8.78
C ALA A 159 -20.93 -2.90 10.09
N ALA A 160 -21.20 -4.21 10.09
CA ALA A 160 -20.91 -5.08 11.22
C ALA A 160 -19.41 -5.32 11.37
N PHE A 161 -18.69 -5.49 10.26
CA PHE A 161 -17.24 -5.71 10.27
C PHE A 161 -16.45 -4.54 10.86
N MET A 162 -16.92 -3.29 10.70
CA MET A 162 -16.28 -2.12 11.32
C MET A 162 -16.17 -2.23 12.84
N ALA A 163 -17.09 -2.94 13.52
CA ALA A 163 -17.00 -3.17 14.96
C ALA A 163 -15.78 -4.02 15.36
N ALA A 164 -15.22 -4.81 14.42
CA ALA A 164 -14.02 -5.61 14.63
C ALA A 164 -12.72 -4.81 14.44
N GLN A 165 -12.79 -3.53 14.06
CA GLN A 165 -11.62 -2.71 13.72
C GLN A 165 -10.49 -2.76 14.76
N PRO A 166 -10.71 -2.65 16.08
CA PRO A 166 -9.61 -2.72 17.04
C PRO A 166 -8.83 -4.04 16.99
N ARG A 167 -9.52 -5.16 16.78
CA ARG A 167 -8.90 -6.49 16.71
C ARG A 167 -8.19 -6.71 15.37
N VAL A 168 -8.78 -6.21 14.28
CA VAL A 168 -8.18 -6.24 12.94
C VAL A 168 -6.89 -5.41 12.92
N ASN A 169 -6.93 -4.19 13.48
CA ASN A 169 -5.76 -3.32 13.60
C ASN A 169 -4.62 -4.01 14.36
N LEU A 170 -4.91 -4.59 15.53
CA LEU A 170 -3.91 -5.31 16.31
C LEU A 170 -3.27 -6.46 15.51
N LEU A 171 -4.07 -7.26 14.79
CA LEU A 171 -3.56 -8.36 13.97
C LEU A 171 -2.57 -7.85 12.90
N VAL A 172 -2.96 -6.82 12.14
CA VAL A 172 -2.13 -6.26 11.08
C VAL A 172 -0.88 -5.58 11.66
N HIS A 173 -1.06 -4.71 12.65
CA HIS A 173 0.03 -3.91 13.20
C HIS A 173 1.02 -4.73 14.02
N ASP A 174 0.60 -5.80 14.71
CA ASP A 174 1.52 -6.73 15.38
C ASP A 174 2.41 -7.45 14.36
N LEU A 175 1.87 -7.85 13.20
CA LEU A 175 2.65 -8.43 12.11
C LEU A 175 3.63 -7.43 11.51
N VAL A 176 3.19 -6.19 11.26
CA VAL A 176 4.05 -5.10 10.78
C VAL A 176 5.21 -4.88 11.76
N HIS A 177 4.92 -4.79 13.06
CA HIS A 177 5.92 -4.59 14.08
C HIS A 177 6.91 -5.78 14.17
N ALA A 178 6.41 -7.02 14.10
CA ALA A 178 7.25 -8.21 14.10
C ALA A 178 8.20 -8.29 12.88
N LEU A 179 7.88 -7.58 11.80
CA LEU A 179 8.71 -7.45 10.60
C LEU A 179 9.58 -6.19 10.61
N ASN A 180 9.71 -5.50 11.76
CA ASN A 180 10.42 -4.23 11.92
C ASN A 180 9.88 -3.12 11.00
N GLY A 181 8.56 -3.11 10.81
CA GLY A 181 7.85 -2.10 10.03
C GLY A 181 7.32 -0.92 10.84
N SER A 182 6.62 -0.02 10.16
CA SER A 182 5.88 1.11 10.73
C SER A 182 4.38 0.94 10.54
N ILE A 183 3.60 1.15 11.61
CA ILE A 183 2.13 1.14 11.56
C ILE A 183 1.52 2.40 10.94
N SER A 184 2.37 3.35 10.53
CA SER A 184 1.98 4.61 9.92
C SER A 184 3.12 5.08 9.02
N ALA A 185 2.95 4.91 7.72
CA ALA A 185 3.99 5.23 6.75
C ALA A 185 3.91 6.69 6.30
N GLU A 186 2.74 7.14 5.84
CA GLU A 186 2.51 8.47 5.28
C GLU A 186 1.50 9.30 6.09
N HIS A 187 0.43 8.68 6.58
CA HIS A 187 -0.71 9.43 7.14
C HIS A 187 -0.47 10.01 8.56
N GLY A 188 0.64 9.63 9.19
CA GLY A 188 0.93 9.96 10.58
C GLY A 188 -0.05 9.34 11.59
N LEU A 189 0.19 9.64 12.87
CA LEU A 189 -0.58 9.04 13.97
C LEU A 189 -1.89 9.80 14.26
N GLY A 190 -1.82 11.14 14.20
CA GLY A 190 -2.94 12.01 14.51
C GLY A 190 -3.56 11.70 15.87
N GLN A 191 -4.89 11.75 15.94
CA GLN A 191 -5.65 11.29 17.11
C GLN A 191 -5.92 9.78 17.06
N LEU A 192 -6.11 9.24 15.86
CA LEU A 192 -6.59 7.87 15.63
C LEU A 192 -5.63 6.82 16.19
N LYS A 193 -4.31 7.00 16.01
CA LYS A 193 -3.28 6.04 16.44
C LYS A 193 -2.52 6.49 17.69
N ARG A 194 -3.02 7.51 18.41
CA ARG A 194 -2.31 8.11 19.56
C ARG A 194 -2.13 7.15 20.72
N GLU A 195 -3.15 6.33 21.02
CA GLU A 195 -3.02 5.33 22.08
C GLU A 195 -2.31 4.07 21.57
N GLU A 196 -2.55 3.72 20.31
CA GLU A 196 -2.00 2.52 19.69
C GLU A 196 -0.46 2.59 19.55
N ILE A 197 0.11 3.76 19.30
CA ILE A 197 1.56 3.93 19.17
C ILE A 197 2.33 3.51 20.44
N LEU A 198 1.71 3.60 21.62
CA LEU A 198 2.31 3.21 22.89
C LEU A 198 2.69 1.72 22.95
N ARG A 199 2.06 0.89 22.11
CA ARG A 199 2.39 -0.53 21.96
C ARG A 199 3.66 -0.76 21.13
N TYR A 200 3.92 0.11 20.15
CA TYR A 200 4.93 -0.14 19.12
C TYR A 200 6.17 0.77 19.23
N LYS A 201 6.08 1.86 19.98
CA LYS A 201 7.20 2.76 20.27
C LYS A 201 7.77 2.50 21.65
N SER A 202 9.08 2.59 21.76
CA SER A 202 9.75 2.43 23.04
C SER A 202 9.36 3.56 24.01
N PRO A 203 9.37 3.30 25.33
CA PRO A 203 9.16 4.35 26.32
C PRO A 203 10.11 5.54 26.17
N VAL A 204 11.34 5.29 25.69
CA VAL A 204 12.37 6.32 25.45
C VAL A 204 11.97 7.23 24.28
N GLU A 205 11.55 6.66 23.14
CA GLU A 205 11.05 7.45 22.01
C GLU A 205 9.85 8.30 22.43
N MET A 206 8.91 7.71 23.17
CA MET A 206 7.73 8.45 23.65
C MET A 206 8.10 9.58 24.61
N ALA A 207 9.03 9.35 25.54
CA ALA A 207 9.51 10.38 26.47
C ALA A 207 10.24 11.52 25.75
N LEU A 208 11.05 11.19 24.73
CA LEU A 208 11.74 12.19 23.92
C LEU A 208 10.76 13.07 23.15
N MET A 209 9.77 12.47 22.48
CA MET A 209 8.74 13.23 21.76
C MET A 209 7.98 14.18 22.70
N ARG A 210 7.58 13.72 23.88
CA ARG A 210 6.93 14.55 24.91
C ARG A 210 7.82 15.68 25.42
N SER A 211 9.11 15.42 25.62
CA SER A 211 10.07 16.44 26.05
C SER A 211 10.22 17.56 25.01
N ILE A 212 10.30 17.20 23.73
CA ILE A 212 10.35 18.18 22.63
C ILE A 212 9.05 18.99 22.58
N LYS A 213 7.89 18.33 22.68
CA LYS A 213 6.59 19.02 22.70
C LYS A 213 6.48 20.01 23.85
N GLN A 214 6.89 19.62 25.05
CA GLN A 214 6.84 20.49 26.22
C GLN A 214 7.80 21.70 26.10
N ALA A 215 8.96 21.52 25.47
CA ALA A 215 9.91 22.60 25.24
C ALA A 215 9.40 23.64 24.23
N LEU A 216 8.67 23.19 23.19
CA LEU A 216 8.17 24.05 22.11
C LEU A 216 6.78 24.64 22.40
N ASP A 217 5.91 23.91 23.09
CA ASP A 217 4.53 24.30 23.38
C ASP A 217 4.17 24.00 24.85
N PRO A 218 4.74 24.75 25.80
CA PRO A 218 4.57 24.49 27.22
C PRO A 218 3.14 24.70 27.72
N ALA A 219 2.33 25.50 26.99
CA ALA A 219 0.93 25.75 27.29
C ALA A 219 -0.02 24.72 26.62
N GLY A 220 0.51 23.82 25.78
CA GLY A 220 -0.27 22.78 25.11
C GLY A 220 -1.31 23.30 24.11
N LEU A 221 -1.08 24.46 23.49
CA LEU A 221 -2.05 25.11 22.61
C LEU A 221 -1.96 24.64 21.16
N MET A 222 -0.81 24.10 20.75
CA MET A 222 -0.58 23.65 19.37
C MET A 222 -1.13 22.24 19.16
N ASN A 223 -2.39 22.16 18.71
CA ASN A 223 -3.06 20.93 18.27
C ASN A 223 -3.16 19.84 19.39
N PRO A 224 -3.80 20.17 20.53
CA PRO A 224 -3.85 19.28 21.69
C PRO A 224 -4.55 17.96 21.37
N GLY A 225 -4.04 16.89 21.99
CA GLY A 225 -4.65 15.56 21.91
C GLY A 225 -4.35 14.77 20.64
N LYS A 226 -3.43 15.25 19.79
CA LYS A 226 -2.94 14.52 18.61
C LYS A 226 -1.45 14.22 18.78
N LEU A 227 -1.01 13.07 18.26
CA LEU A 227 0.35 12.53 18.37
C LEU A 227 0.79 12.13 19.79
N ILE A 228 0.85 13.06 20.75
CA ILE A 228 1.33 12.87 22.13
C ILE A 228 0.63 13.77 23.14
#